data_AF-A0A059U8F8-F1
#
_entry.id   AF-A0A059U8F8-F1
#
_cell.length_a   1.000
_cell.length_b   1.000
_cell.length_c   1.000
_cell.angle_alpha   90.00
_cell.angle_beta   90.00
_cell.angle_gamma   90.00
#
_symmetry.space_group_name_H-M   'P 1'
#
loop_
_entity.id
_entity.type
_entity.pdbx_description
1 polymer ?
#
loop_
_entity_poly.entity_id
_entity_poly.type
_entity_poly.pdbx_seq_one_letter_code
_entity_poly.pdbx_strand_id
1 'polypeptide(L)'
;ETGAEICLVIGGGNIFRGVAGAAKGMERAQADSMGMLATVMNALAMQSVLESLGVPTRVQSAIRMEAICEPYIRRRAQRHMEKGRVVIFAAGIGNPFFTTDTGAALRAIEMNCDALLKGTQVDGVYTADPKLDSSATRYDEVGYQELLAKDLRVMDSSAVSLMRDNNV
;
A
#
# COMPACT_ATOMS: atom_id res chain seq x y z
N GLU A 1 2.73 -18.23 -18.18
CA GLU A 1 2.11 -17.12 -17.42
C GLU A 1 1.32 -17.71 -16.26
N THR A 2 1.36 -17.10 -15.08
CA THR A 2 0.77 -17.67 -13.84
C THR A 2 -0.74 -17.41 -13.71
N GLY A 3 -1.33 -16.58 -14.58
CA GLY A 3 -2.77 -16.25 -14.56
C GLY A 3 -3.21 -15.39 -13.38
N ALA A 4 -2.27 -14.88 -12.58
CA ALA A 4 -2.58 -14.09 -11.39
C ALA A 4 -3.10 -12.69 -11.77
N GLU A 5 -4.19 -12.27 -11.12
CA GLU A 5 -4.68 -10.90 -11.16
C GLU A 5 -3.93 -10.07 -10.10
N ILE A 6 -3.33 -8.95 -10.51
CA ILE A 6 -2.44 -8.18 -9.64
C ILE A 6 -2.99 -6.77 -9.44
N CYS A 7 -3.12 -6.37 -8.18
CA CYS A 7 -3.26 -4.98 -7.80
C CYS A 7 -2.06 -4.51 -6.97
N LEU A 8 -1.71 -3.23 -7.10
CA LEU A 8 -0.55 -2.62 -6.48
C LEU A 8 -0.95 -1.41 -5.65
N VAL A 9 -0.30 -1.23 -4.50
CA VAL A 9 -0.38 -0.02 -3.68
C VAL A 9 1.05 0.41 -3.39
N ILE A 10 1.39 1.67 -3.70
CA ILE A 10 2.77 2.16 -3.58
C ILE A 10 2.79 3.34 -2.63
N GLY A 11 3.61 3.25 -1.57
CA GLY A 11 3.79 4.33 -0.60
C GLY A 11 4.49 5.56 -1.20
N GLY A 12 4.27 6.73 -0.60
CA GLY A 12 4.86 8.00 -1.04
C GLY A 12 6.17 8.38 -0.34
N GLY A 13 6.70 7.50 0.52
CA GLY A 13 7.79 7.83 1.45
C GLY A 13 9.12 8.21 0.80
N ASN A 14 9.40 7.77 -0.43
CA ASN A 14 10.58 8.20 -1.20
C ASN A 14 10.53 9.69 -1.56
N ILE A 15 9.38 10.19 -2.02
CA ILE A 15 9.20 11.61 -2.40
C ILE A 15 8.93 12.45 -1.15
N PHE A 16 8.08 11.98 -0.25
CA PHE A 16 7.72 12.71 0.97
C PHE A 16 8.95 12.99 1.86
N ARG A 17 9.91 12.06 1.96
CA ARG A 17 11.19 12.30 2.66
C ARG A 17 11.98 13.47 2.08
N GLY A 18 11.92 13.70 0.76
CA GLY A 18 12.58 14.83 0.10
C GLY A 18 11.96 16.18 0.46
N VAL A 19 10.68 16.21 0.82
CA VAL A 19 9.95 17.42 1.23
C VAL A 19 9.73 17.50 2.75
N ALA A 20 10.15 16.50 3.53
CA ALA A 20 9.92 16.43 4.97
C ALA A 20 10.53 17.62 5.73
N GLY A 21 11.65 18.16 5.25
CA GLY A 21 12.25 19.38 5.79
C GLY A 21 11.35 20.61 5.62
N ALA A 22 10.66 20.73 4.48
CA ALA A 22 9.69 21.78 4.21
C ALA A 22 8.33 21.54 4.91
N ALA A 23 8.03 20.28 5.26
CA ALA A 23 6.86 19.92 6.05
C ALA A 23 7.05 20.12 7.57
N LYS A 24 8.23 20.56 8.02
CA LYS A 24 8.50 20.77 9.44
C LYS A 24 7.68 21.96 9.96
N GLY A 25 6.76 21.69 10.89
CA GLY A 25 5.81 22.68 11.40
C GLY A 25 4.49 22.74 10.62
N MET A 26 4.31 21.89 9.61
CA MET A 26 3.06 21.75 8.88
C MET A 26 2.02 20.99 9.70
N GLU A 27 0.76 21.36 9.55
CA GLU A 27 -0.35 20.60 10.09
C GLU A 27 -0.33 19.16 9.55
N ARG A 28 -0.58 18.18 10.43
CA ARG A 28 -0.52 16.76 10.06
C ARG A 28 -1.40 16.41 8.86
N ALA A 29 -2.62 16.96 8.78
CA ALA A 29 -3.54 16.68 7.68
C ALA A 29 -3.01 17.15 6.31
N GLN A 30 -2.34 18.31 6.29
CA GLN A 30 -1.71 18.85 5.10
C GLN A 30 -0.50 18.00 4.67
N ALA A 31 0.31 17.56 5.65
CA ALA A 31 1.43 16.67 5.40
C ALA A 31 0.98 15.31 4.82
N ASP A 32 -0.09 14.72 5.35
CA ASP A 32 -0.66 13.48 4.83
C ASP A 32 -1.22 13.68 3.40
N SER A 33 -1.80 14.85 3.11
CA SER A 33 -2.26 15.19 1.76
C SER A 33 -1.10 15.24 0.75
N MET A 34 0.03 15.81 1.14
CA MET A 34 1.26 15.77 0.33
C MET A 34 1.76 14.33 0.15
N GLY A 35 1.70 13.51 1.21
CA GLY A 35 2.00 12.08 1.15
C GLY A 35 1.11 11.34 0.15
N MET A 36 -0.19 11.61 0.13
CA MET A 36 -1.13 11.04 -0.83
C MET A 36 -0.79 11.45 -2.27
N LEU A 37 -0.44 12.72 -2.52
CA LEU A 37 0.02 13.15 -3.84
C LEU A 37 1.32 12.44 -4.27
N ALA A 38 2.27 12.23 -3.35
CA ALA A 38 3.47 11.45 -3.61
C ALA A 38 3.16 10.01 -4.04
N THR A 39 2.14 9.36 -3.46
CA THR A 39 1.71 8.02 -3.91
C THR A 39 1.17 8.04 -5.34
N VAL A 40 0.47 9.11 -5.75
CA VAL A 40 -0.01 9.28 -7.13
C VAL A 40 1.15 9.41 -8.11
N MET A 41 2.16 10.22 -7.76
CA MET A 41 3.37 10.36 -8.58
C MET A 41 4.08 9.02 -8.79
N ASN A 42 4.24 8.23 -7.73
CA ASN A 42 4.82 6.89 -7.83
C ASN A 42 3.96 5.94 -8.66
N ALA A 43 2.63 5.99 -8.53
CA ALA A 43 1.71 5.16 -9.30
C ALA A 43 1.81 5.44 -10.81
N LEU A 44 1.90 6.72 -11.21
CA LEU A 44 2.09 7.10 -12.61
C LEU A 44 3.45 6.65 -13.15
N ALA A 45 4.52 6.79 -12.35
CA ALA A 45 5.83 6.30 -12.73
C ALA A 45 5.83 4.77 -12.94
N MET A 46 5.22 4.03 -12.01
CA MET A 46 5.09 2.57 -12.12
C MET A 46 4.21 2.14 -13.30
N GLN A 47 3.13 2.87 -13.58
CA GLN A 47 2.31 2.64 -14.77
C GLN A 47 3.15 2.76 -16.04
N SER A 48 3.93 3.83 -16.18
CA SER A 48 4.78 4.04 -17.36
C SER A 48 5.79 2.91 -17.56
N VAL A 49 6.43 2.45 -16.47
CA VAL A 49 7.37 1.31 -16.52
C VAL A 49 6.65 0.03 -16.95
N LEU A 50 5.52 -0.31 -16.31
CA LEU A 50 4.76 -1.52 -16.66
C LEU A 50 4.25 -1.49 -18.11
N GLU A 51 3.74 -0.35 -18.58
CA GLU A 51 3.27 -0.20 -19.95
C GLU A 51 4.42 -0.30 -20.96
N SER A 52 5.62 0.20 -20.64
CA SER A 52 6.81 0.02 -21.49
C SER A 52 7.25 -1.45 -21.60
N LEU A 53 6.90 -2.28 -20.63
CA LEU A 53 7.11 -3.73 -20.63
C LEU A 53 5.92 -4.50 -21.25
N GLY A 54 4.93 -3.79 -21.81
CA GLY A 54 3.75 -4.39 -22.44
C GLY A 54 2.68 -4.85 -21.45
N VAL A 55 2.76 -4.48 -20.17
CA VAL A 55 1.78 -4.85 -19.14
C VAL A 55 0.65 -3.81 -19.10
N PRO A 56 -0.60 -4.17 -19.50
CA PRO A 56 -1.71 -3.23 -19.48
C PRO A 56 -2.01 -2.80 -18.04
N THR A 57 -1.95 -1.50 -17.76
CA THR A 57 -2.01 -0.99 -16.39
C THR A 57 -3.04 0.13 -16.25
N ARG A 58 -3.68 0.26 -15.09
CA ARG A 58 -4.61 1.36 -14.78
C ARG A 58 -4.34 1.91 -13.38
N VAL A 59 -4.12 3.22 -13.31
CA VAL A 59 -4.02 3.94 -12.02
C VAL A 59 -5.42 4.41 -11.60
N GLN A 60 -5.79 4.10 -10.36
CA GLN A 60 -7.00 4.60 -9.71
C GLN A 60 -6.66 5.30 -8.40
N SER A 61 -7.15 6.53 -8.24
CA SER A 61 -6.88 7.34 -7.04
C SER A 61 -8.11 7.43 -6.13
N ALA A 62 -7.88 7.35 -4.82
CA ALA A 62 -8.91 7.62 -3.81
C ALA A 62 -9.35 9.10 -3.79
N ILE A 63 -8.46 10.02 -4.18
CA ILE A 63 -8.76 11.44 -4.37
C ILE A 63 -9.06 11.66 -5.86
N ARG A 64 -10.19 12.31 -6.17
CA ARG A 64 -10.60 12.57 -7.55
C ARG A 64 -9.66 13.58 -8.23
N MET A 65 -9.11 13.18 -9.37
CA MET A 65 -8.23 14.00 -10.21
C MET A 65 -8.32 13.53 -11.67
N GLU A 66 -9.49 13.71 -12.27
CA GLU A 66 -9.90 13.08 -13.53
C GLU A 66 -8.96 13.38 -14.72
N ALA A 67 -8.26 14.51 -14.70
CA ALA A 67 -7.28 14.87 -15.73
C ALA A 67 -5.97 14.05 -15.64
N ILE A 68 -5.72 13.37 -14.52
CA ILE A 68 -4.45 12.69 -14.22
C ILE A 68 -4.65 11.16 -14.20
N CYS A 69 -5.64 10.67 -13.47
CA CYS A 69 -5.93 9.24 -13.37
C CYS A 69 -7.41 8.97 -13.07
N GLU A 70 -7.82 7.71 -13.20
CA GLU A 70 -9.21 7.33 -12.94
C GLU A 70 -9.56 7.52 -11.45
N PRO A 71 -10.76 7.99 -11.09
CA PRO A 71 -11.23 7.87 -9.72
C PRO A 71 -11.40 6.39 -9.35
N TYR A 72 -11.08 6.05 -8.10
CA TYR A 72 -11.34 4.70 -7.60
C TYR A 72 -12.84 4.40 -7.60
N ILE A 73 -13.20 3.33 -8.32
CA ILE A 73 -14.55 2.76 -8.33
C ILE A 73 -14.39 1.25 -8.26
N ARG A 74 -14.77 0.64 -7.14
CA ARG A 74 -14.58 -0.80 -6.85
C ARG A 74 -14.90 -1.71 -8.04
N ARG A 75 -16.11 -1.60 -8.59
CA ARG A 75 -16.57 -2.42 -9.72
C ARG A 75 -15.74 -2.22 -10.99
N ARG A 76 -15.20 -1.01 -11.20
CA ARG A 76 -14.31 -0.71 -12.34
C ARG A 76 -12.94 -1.32 -12.14
N ALA A 77 -12.39 -1.29 -10.92
CA ALA A 77 -11.12 -1.94 -10.58
C ALA A 77 -11.21 -3.45 -10.81
N GLN A 78 -12.25 -4.11 -10.27
CA GLN A 78 -12.51 -5.54 -10.48
C GLN A 78 -12.59 -5.87 -11.98
N ARG A 79 -13.32 -5.07 -12.76
CA ARG A 79 -13.44 -5.26 -14.20
C ARG A 79 -12.11 -5.07 -14.96
N HIS A 80 -11.18 -4.28 -14.44
CA HIS A 80 -9.84 -4.17 -15.01
C HIS A 80 -9.02 -5.42 -14.70
N MET A 81 -9.08 -5.92 -13.46
CA MET A 81 -8.40 -7.15 -13.04
C MET A 81 -8.87 -8.37 -13.86
N GLU A 82 -10.19 -8.55 -14.02
CA GLU A 82 -10.82 -9.60 -14.86
C GLU A 82 -10.34 -9.57 -16.33
N LYS A 83 -9.83 -8.43 -16.80
CA LYS A 83 -9.30 -8.25 -18.16
C LYS A 83 -7.78 -8.43 -18.23
N GLY A 84 -7.16 -8.93 -17.17
CA GLY A 84 -5.71 -9.12 -17.07
C GLY A 84 -4.93 -7.81 -16.96
N ARG A 85 -5.55 -6.72 -16.48
CA ARG A 85 -4.86 -5.44 -16.28
C ARG A 85 -4.35 -5.35 -14.85
N VAL A 86 -3.13 -4.84 -14.68
CA VAL A 86 -2.63 -4.45 -13.37
C VAL A 86 -3.36 -3.18 -12.92
N VAL A 87 -3.91 -3.18 -11.72
CA VAL A 87 -4.56 -2.00 -11.14
C VAL A 87 -3.67 -1.42 -10.04
N ILE A 88 -3.27 -0.16 -10.19
CA ILE A 88 -2.47 0.55 -9.19
C ILE A 88 -3.39 1.50 -8.43
N PHE A 89 -3.51 1.30 -7.11
CA PHE A 89 -4.26 2.17 -6.23
C PHE A 89 -3.34 3.24 -5.63
N ALA A 90 -3.76 4.49 -5.76
CA ALA A 90 -3.06 5.65 -5.26
C ALA A 90 -3.93 6.47 -4.28
N ALA A 91 -3.28 7.40 -3.58
CA ALA A 91 -3.85 8.23 -2.53
C ALA A 91 -4.42 7.46 -1.32
N GLY A 92 -3.99 6.21 -1.11
CA GLY A 92 -4.41 5.39 0.03
C GLY A 92 -5.94 5.25 0.12
N ILE A 93 -6.50 5.63 1.27
CA ILE A 93 -7.96 5.69 1.47
C ILE A 93 -8.56 7.09 1.23
N GLY A 94 -7.73 8.08 0.85
CA GLY A 94 -8.15 9.46 0.60
C GLY A 94 -8.34 10.32 1.85
N ASN A 95 -8.04 9.79 3.05
CA ASN A 95 -8.21 10.50 4.32
C ASN A 95 -6.86 10.65 5.05
N PRO A 96 -6.59 11.82 5.66
CA PRO A 96 -5.47 11.98 6.58
C PRO A 96 -5.51 11.01 7.78
N PHE A 97 -4.41 10.90 8.50
CA PHE A 97 -4.20 10.04 9.68
C PHE A 97 -4.15 8.53 9.41
N PHE A 98 -4.32 8.10 8.16
CA PHE A 98 -4.19 6.71 7.76
C PHE A 98 -2.88 6.47 6.99
N THR A 99 -2.34 5.27 7.13
CA THR A 99 -1.10 4.89 6.44
C THR A 99 -1.43 4.28 5.07
N THR A 100 -0.37 4.08 4.26
CA THR A 100 -0.49 3.28 3.04
C THR A 100 -0.83 1.82 3.32
N ASP A 101 -0.40 1.26 4.46
CA ASP A 101 -0.69 -0.13 4.83
C ASP A 101 -2.19 -0.31 5.08
N THR A 102 -2.85 0.63 5.76
CA THR A 102 -4.32 0.61 5.92
C THR A 102 -5.02 0.67 4.56
N GLY A 103 -4.52 1.52 3.64
CA GLY A 103 -5.03 1.57 2.28
C GLY A 103 -4.85 0.26 1.52
N ALA A 104 -3.71 -0.41 1.69
CA ALA A 104 -3.43 -1.69 1.05
C ALA A 104 -4.34 -2.80 1.57
N ALA A 105 -4.52 -2.90 2.88
CA ALA A 105 -5.46 -3.84 3.49
C ALA A 105 -6.89 -3.62 3.00
N LEU A 106 -7.37 -2.37 2.96
CA LEU A 106 -8.70 -2.06 2.47
C LEU A 106 -8.90 -2.49 1.01
N ARG A 107 -7.93 -2.18 0.13
CA ARG A 107 -8.03 -2.54 -1.29
C ARG A 107 -7.96 -4.05 -1.50
N ALA A 108 -7.14 -4.76 -0.73
CA ALA A 108 -7.09 -6.22 -0.78
C ALA A 108 -8.45 -6.83 -0.46
N ILE A 109 -9.13 -6.35 0.58
CA ILE A 109 -10.48 -6.81 0.95
C ILE A 109 -11.50 -6.46 -0.12
N GLU A 110 -11.51 -5.22 -0.61
CA GLU A 110 -12.50 -4.81 -1.61
C GLU A 110 -12.37 -5.57 -2.94
N MET A 111 -11.14 -5.92 -3.31
CA MET A 111 -10.81 -6.72 -4.50
C MET A 111 -10.92 -8.23 -4.26
N ASN A 112 -11.19 -8.68 -3.03
CA ASN A 112 -11.18 -10.09 -2.63
C ASN A 112 -9.85 -10.78 -2.97
N CYS A 113 -8.72 -10.15 -2.65
CA CYS A 113 -7.41 -10.74 -2.88
C CYS A 113 -7.19 -11.97 -1.98
N ASP A 114 -6.53 -12.99 -2.51
CA ASP A 114 -6.15 -14.19 -1.75
C ASP A 114 -5.01 -13.93 -0.76
N ALA A 115 -4.20 -12.88 -1.00
CA ALA A 115 -3.09 -12.51 -0.14
C ALA A 115 -2.71 -11.03 -0.31
N LEU A 116 -2.21 -10.42 0.77
CA LEU A 116 -1.54 -9.11 0.73
C LEU A 116 -0.02 -9.28 0.91
N LEU A 117 0.73 -8.94 -0.14
CA LEU A 117 2.19 -9.02 -0.14
C LEU A 117 2.81 -7.66 0.16
N LYS A 118 3.50 -7.54 1.31
CA LYS A 118 4.14 -6.29 1.73
C LYS A 118 5.65 -6.31 1.47
N GLY A 119 6.10 -5.53 0.48
CA GLY A 119 7.52 -5.30 0.24
C GLY A 119 8.15 -4.40 1.32
N THR A 120 9.17 -4.89 2.02
CA THR A 120 9.91 -4.11 3.03
C THR A 120 11.43 -4.22 2.85
N GLN A 121 12.19 -3.49 3.68
CA GLN A 121 13.66 -3.55 3.65
C GLN A 121 14.24 -4.72 4.46
N VAL A 122 13.39 -5.49 5.14
CA VAL A 122 13.75 -6.72 5.84
C VAL A 122 12.95 -7.86 5.21
N ASP A 123 13.50 -9.07 5.25
CA ASP A 123 12.99 -10.25 4.53
C ASP A 123 11.91 -11.02 5.31
N GLY A 124 11.34 -10.44 6.37
CA GLY A 124 10.31 -11.10 7.16
C GLY A 124 9.93 -10.33 8.42
N VAL A 125 9.17 -11.01 9.28
CA VAL A 125 8.79 -10.51 10.60
C VAL A 125 9.81 -11.00 11.62
N TYR A 126 10.33 -10.08 12.45
CA TYR A 126 11.34 -10.36 13.46
C TYR A 126 10.85 -9.95 14.84
N THR A 127 11.45 -10.52 15.89
CA THR A 127 11.20 -10.13 17.29
C THR A 127 11.62 -8.69 17.60
N ALA A 128 12.62 -8.17 16.89
CA ALA A 128 13.11 -6.79 16.96
C ALA A 128 13.65 -6.37 15.58
N ASP A 129 14.04 -5.11 15.40
CA ASP A 129 14.67 -4.65 14.15
C ASP A 129 16.06 -5.33 14.00
N PRO A 130 16.25 -6.23 13.02
CA PRO A 130 17.50 -6.97 12.86
C PRO A 130 18.69 -6.08 12.47
N LYS A 131 18.45 -4.83 12.07
CA LYS A 131 19.51 -3.86 11.80
C LYS A 131 20.04 -3.21 13.08
N LEU A 132 19.26 -3.22 14.16
CA LEU A 132 19.59 -2.60 15.44
C LEU A 132 19.89 -3.63 16.52
N ASP A 133 19.31 -4.81 16.43
CA ASP A 133 19.44 -5.89 17.41
C ASP A 133 19.90 -7.19 16.73
N SER A 134 21.13 -7.61 17.03
CA SER A 134 21.72 -8.84 16.48
C SER A 134 21.11 -10.13 17.06
N SER A 135 20.34 -10.03 18.15
CA SER A 135 19.60 -11.15 18.73
C SER A 135 18.21 -11.34 18.14
N ALA A 136 17.79 -10.47 17.21
CA ALA A 136 16.50 -10.55 16.55
C ALA A 136 16.33 -11.87 15.80
N THR A 137 15.27 -12.60 16.12
CA THR A 137 14.93 -13.88 15.49
C THR A 137 13.75 -13.71 14.56
N ARG A 138 13.83 -14.33 13.38
CA ARG A 138 12.76 -14.31 12.37
C ARG A 138 11.64 -15.28 12.76
N TYR A 139 10.41 -14.89 12.51
CA TYR A 139 9.25 -15.78 12.52
C TYR A 139 9.08 -16.40 11.13
N ASP A 140 8.81 -17.69 11.06
CA ASP A 140 8.44 -18.35 9.80
C ASP A 140 6.93 -18.17 9.51
N GLU A 141 6.10 -18.26 10.55
CA GLU A 141 4.67 -17.97 10.51
C GLU A 141 4.27 -17.20 11.78
N VAL A 142 3.34 -16.25 11.64
CA VAL A 142 2.80 -15.48 12.77
C VAL A 142 1.32 -15.19 12.56
N GLY A 143 0.50 -15.52 13.56
CA GLY A 143 -0.93 -15.22 13.52
C GLY A 143 -1.22 -13.74 13.82
N TYR A 144 -2.35 -13.23 13.32
CA TYR A 144 -2.78 -11.84 13.55
C TYR A 144 -2.86 -11.45 15.03
N GLN A 145 -3.36 -12.35 15.89
CA GLN A 145 -3.47 -12.07 17.32
C GLN A 145 -2.11 -12.00 18.01
N GLU A 146 -1.17 -12.85 17.62
CA GLU A 146 0.20 -12.83 18.14
C GLU A 146 0.94 -11.57 17.69
N LEU A 147 0.78 -11.18 16.43
CA LEU A 147 1.35 -9.96 15.86
C LEU A 147 0.92 -8.72 16.67
N LEU A 148 -0.38 -8.61 16.97
CA LEU A 148 -0.93 -7.52 17.80
C LEU A 148 -0.50 -7.62 19.27
N ALA A 149 -0.54 -8.81 19.87
CA ALA A 149 -0.21 -9.00 21.29
C ALA A 149 1.27 -8.71 21.60
N LYS A 150 2.16 -9.01 20.65
CA LYS A 150 3.61 -8.78 20.78
C LYS A 150 4.06 -7.43 20.19
N ASP A 151 3.15 -6.59 19.71
CA ASP A 151 3.45 -5.32 19.04
C ASP A 151 4.52 -5.46 17.94
N LEU A 152 4.43 -6.54 17.14
CA LEU A 152 5.38 -6.77 16.05
C LEU A 152 5.12 -5.73 14.95
N ARG A 153 6.12 -4.89 14.68
CA ARG A 153 6.01 -3.70 13.80
C ARG A 153 6.02 -4.05 12.31
N VAL A 154 5.04 -4.83 11.85
CA VAL A 154 4.91 -5.26 10.45
C VAL A 154 4.09 -4.27 9.62
N MET A 155 2.94 -3.88 10.14
CA MET A 155 1.99 -2.90 9.60
C MET A 155 1.38 -2.11 10.76
N ASP A 156 0.68 -1.01 10.49
CA ASP A 156 -0.10 -0.37 11.54
C ASP A 156 -1.23 -1.28 12.04
N SER A 157 -1.59 -1.13 13.32
CA SER A 157 -2.58 -1.98 13.99
C SER A 157 -3.97 -1.93 13.35
N SER A 158 -4.34 -0.81 12.71
CA SER A 158 -5.61 -0.68 11.99
C SER A 158 -5.62 -1.58 10.75
N ALA A 159 -4.54 -1.59 9.97
CA ALA A 159 -4.39 -2.47 8.82
C ALA A 159 -4.44 -3.95 9.24
N VAL A 160 -3.70 -4.32 10.30
CA VAL A 160 -3.69 -5.70 10.83
C VAL A 160 -5.07 -6.14 11.29
N SER A 161 -5.79 -5.28 12.02
CA SER A 161 -7.14 -5.59 12.51
C SER A 161 -8.11 -5.77 11.35
N LEU A 162 -8.01 -4.91 10.33
CA LEU A 162 -8.86 -5.00 9.14
C LEU A 162 -8.65 -6.32 8.38
N MET A 163 -7.39 -6.74 8.21
CA MET A 163 -7.04 -8.02 7.56
C MET A 163 -7.56 -9.22 8.36
N ARG A 164 -7.33 -9.22 9.69
CA ARG A 164 -7.82 -10.27 10.59
C ARG A 164 -9.33 -10.46 10.50
N ASP A 165 -10.08 -9.36 10.56
CA ASP A 165 -11.55 -9.42 10.60
C ASP A 165 -12.16 -9.87 9.27
N ASN A 166 -11.38 -9.85 8.18
CA ASN A 166 -11.82 -10.25 6.84
C ASN A 166 -11.10 -11.51 6.31
N ASN A 167 -10.25 -12.15 7.12
CA ASN A 167 -9.48 -13.35 6.76
C ASN A 167 -8.72 -13.23 5.43
N VAL A 168 -8.09 -12.08 5.20
CA VAL A 168 -7.13 -11.87 4.10
C VAL A 168 -5.73 -12.20 4.58
#